data_AF-B7RS45-F1
#
_entry.id   AF-B7RS45-F1
#
_cell.length_a   1.000
_cell.length_b   1.000
_cell.length_c   1.000
_cell.angle_alpha   90.00
_cell.angle_beta   90.00
_cell.angle_gamma   90.00
#
_symmetry.space_group_name_H-M   'P 1'
#
loop_
_entity.id
_entity.type
_entity.pdbx_description
1 polymer ?
#
loop_
_entity_poly.entity_id
_entity_poly.type
_entity_poly.pdbx_seq_one_letter_code
_entity_poly.pdbx_strand_id
1 'polypeptide(L)'
;MCCRSAGYDLYVDGGLDGLADRSPRLGSVWNRIPDARRDDLIEFALEHEALTTRELAVKYTDEKRYFVSESSAYRILKAADLITAPDYVVIKAADEFKDKTAAINEMLLSGM
;
A
#
# COMPACT_ATOMS: atom_id res chain seq x y z
N MET A 1 -36.37 -12.28 22.99
CA MET A 1 -35.13 -11.58 22.60
C MET A 1 -34.96 -11.75 21.10
N CYS A 2 -35.33 -10.73 20.32
CA CYS A 2 -35.31 -10.83 18.86
C CYS A 2 -34.02 -10.19 18.35
N CYS A 3 -33.18 -10.97 17.67
CA CYS A 3 -31.99 -10.47 16.97
C CYS A 3 -32.44 -9.56 15.82
N ARG A 4 -32.59 -8.26 16.07
CA ARG A 4 -32.77 -7.29 15.00
C ARG A 4 -31.45 -7.15 14.25
N SER A 5 -31.54 -7.07 12.92
CA SER A 5 -30.36 -6.84 12.09
C SER A 5 -29.89 -5.41 12.27
N ALA A 6 -28.58 -5.18 12.30
CA ALA A 6 -28.02 -3.83 12.49
C ALA A 6 -28.57 -2.81 11.48
N GLY A 7 -28.90 -3.24 10.26
CA GLY A 7 -29.54 -2.39 9.25
C GLY A 7 -30.98 -1.99 9.60
N TYR A 8 -31.74 -2.86 10.26
CA TYR A 8 -33.09 -2.54 10.72
C TYR A 8 -33.06 -1.56 11.89
N ASP A 9 -32.15 -1.74 12.85
CA ASP A 9 -31.99 -0.78 13.96
C ASP A 9 -31.55 0.61 13.44
N LEU A 10 -30.64 0.67 12.46
CA LEU A 10 -30.26 1.94 11.80
C LEU A 10 -31.41 2.61 11.05
N TYR A 11 -32.30 1.83 10.43
CA TYR A 11 -33.49 2.34 9.75
C TYR A 11 -34.54 2.86 10.75
N VAL A 12 -34.72 2.18 11.89
CA VAL A 12 -35.66 2.62 12.94
C VAL A 12 -35.21 3.95 13.56
N ASP A 13 -33.91 4.11 13.81
CA ASP A 13 -33.37 5.31 14.46
C ASP A 13 -33.16 6.49 13.48
N GLY A 14 -32.78 6.20 12.23
CA GLY A 14 -32.36 7.23 11.26
C GLY A 14 -33.15 7.27 9.96
N GLY A 15 -34.18 6.44 9.79
CA GLY A 15 -34.90 6.33 8.53
C GLY A 15 -34.01 5.89 7.36
N LEU A 16 -34.31 6.37 6.16
CA LEU A 16 -33.49 6.11 4.97
C LEU A 16 -32.08 6.73 5.09
N ASP A 17 -31.95 7.87 5.76
CA ASP A 17 -30.65 8.53 5.98
C ASP A 17 -29.76 7.71 6.93
N GLY A 18 -30.35 6.93 7.83
CA GLY A 18 -29.64 6.01 8.72
C GLY A 18 -28.89 4.90 7.98
N LEU A 19 -29.39 4.52 6.80
CA LEU A 19 -28.81 3.52 5.89
C LEU A 19 -27.80 4.11 4.89
N ALA A 20 -27.62 5.43 4.86
CA ALA A 20 -26.64 6.06 3.98
C ALA A 20 -25.22 5.57 4.31
N ASP A 21 -24.41 5.37 3.27
CA ASP A 21 -23.02 4.95 3.42
C ASP A 21 -22.23 6.01 4.22
N ARG A 22 -21.67 5.60 5.35
CA ARG A 22 -20.87 6.48 6.21
C ARG A 22 -19.42 6.09 6.05
N SER A 23 -18.59 7.05 5.67
CA SER A 23 -17.15 6.82 5.60
C SER A 23 -16.63 6.31 6.95
N PRO A 24 -15.94 5.15 6.98
CA PRO A 24 -15.39 4.60 8.21
C PRO A 24 -14.41 5.61 8.84
N ARG A 25 -14.77 6.16 9.99
CA ARG A 25 -13.86 7.01 10.79
C ARG A 25 -13.00 6.12 11.67
N LEU A 26 -12.12 5.33 11.06
CA LEU A 26 -11.14 4.54 11.79
C LEU A 26 -10.12 5.47 12.43
N GLY A 27 -10.14 5.59 13.76
CA GLY A 27 -9.22 6.44 14.52
C GLY A 27 -7.74 6.03 14.41
N SER A 28 -7.48 4.76 14.03
CA SER A 28 -6.15 4.27 13.73
C SER A 28 -6.21 3.31 12.55
N VAL A 29 -5.38 3.56 11.54
CA VAL A 29 -5.14 2.65 10.43
C VAL A 29 -3.82 1.94 10.74
N TRP A 30 -3.86 0.63 10.93
CA TRP A 30 -2.71 -0.19 11.35
C TRP A 30 -1.42 0.06 10.55
N ASN A 31 -1.55 0.36 9.26
CA ASN A 31 -0.41 0.61 8.35
C ASN A 31 -0.09 2.10 8.12
N ARG A 32 -0.60 3.00 8.98
CA ARG A 32 -0.33 4.43 8.84
C ARG A 32 1.02 4.78 9.44
N ILE A 33 1.95 5.21 8.59
CA ILE A 33 3.22 5.81 9.01
C ILE A 33 2.92 7.12 9.77
N PRO A 34 3.43 7.34 10.99
CA PRO A 34 3.23 8.59 11.73
C PRO A 34 3.70 9.81 10.95
N ASP A 35 3.03 10.96 11.11
CA ASP A 35 3.32 12.16 10.31
C ASP A 35 4.77 12.64 10.50
N ALA A 36 5.30 12.62 11.72
CA ALA A 36 6.72 12.94 11.99
C ALA A 36 7.69 12.08 11.15
N ARG A 37 7.36 10.80 10.90
CA ARG A 37 8.20 9.91 10.08
C ARG A 37 8.05 10.18 8.59
N ARG A 38 6.96 10.81 8.17
CA ARG A 38 6.80 11.25 6.78
C ARG A 38 7.63 12.49 6.53
N ASP A 39 7.61 13.43 7.47
CA ASP A 39 8.42 14.65 7.40
C ASP A 39 9.92 14.31 7.39
N ASP A 40 10.35 13.40 8.30
CA ASP A 40 11.72 12.86 8.32
C ASP A 40 12.12 12.25 6.96
N LEU A 41 11.21 11.53 6.30
CA LEU A 41 11.45 10.89 5.01
C LEU A 41 11.56 11.91 3.88
N ILE A 42 10.75 12.97 3.92
CA ILE A 42 10.80 14.07 2.95
C ILE A 42 12.13 14.81 3.07
N GLU A 43 12.57 15.14 4.28
CA GLU A 43 13.88 15.75 4.52
C GLU A 43 15.01 14.86 4.02
N PHE A 44 14.96 13.56 4.32
CA PHE A 44 15.95 12.59 3.85
C PHE A 44 16.01 12.49 2.32
N ALA A 45 14.87 12.63 1.64
CA ALA A 45 14.79 12.63 0.18
C ALA A 45 15.42 13.89 -0.43
N LEU A 46 15.26 15.05 0.22
CA LEU A 46 15.90 16.29 -0.21
C LEU A 46 17.43 16.23 -0.07
N GLU A 47 17.94 15.52 0.93
CA GLU A 47 19.39 15.25 1.06
C GLU A 47 19.92 14.28 -0.01
N HIS A 48 19.05 13.43 -0.57
CA HIS A 48 19.41 12.32 -1.45
C HIS A 48 18.58 12.29 -2.74
N GLU A 49 18.46 13.43 -3.41
CA GLU A 49 17.61 13.62 -4.61
C GLU A 49 17.98 12.68 -5.78
N ALA A 50 19.24 12.26 -5.87
CA ALA A 50 19.71 11.37 -6.93
C ALA A 50 19.27 9.90 -6.78
N LEU A 51 18.71 9.51 -5.63
CA LEU A 51 18.31 8.12 -5.38
C LEU A 51 16.92 7.84 -5.93
N THR A 52 16.75 6.65 -6.51
CA THR A 52 15.41 6.15 -6.84
C THR A 52 14.60 5.92 -5.57
N THR A 53 13.27 5.87 -5.69
CA THR A 53 12.38 5.63 -4.54
C THR A 53 12.69 4.33 -3.79
N ARG A 54 13.15 3.31 -4.52
CA ARG A 54 13.56 2.02 -3.96
C ARG A 54 14.85 2.15 -3.15
N GLU A 55 15.86 2.78 -3.73
CA GLU A 55 17.16 3.00 -3.06
C GLU A 55 17.00 3.90 -1.83
N LEU A 56 16.17 4.94 -1.93
CA LEU A 56 15.84 5.80 -0.81
C LEU A 56 15.20 5.01 0.33
N ALA A 57 14.22 4.13 0.04
CA ALA A 57 13.55 3.34 1.05
C ALA A 57 14.50 2.35 1.76
N VAL A 58 15.42 1.74 1.01
CA VAL A 58 16.46 0.86 1.57
C VAL A 58 17.41 1.66 2.47
N LYS A 59 17.95 2.76 1.95
CA LYS A 59 18.91 3.59 2.69
C LYS A 59 18.28 4.20 3.95
N TYR A 60 17.05 4.68 3.86
CA TYR A 60 16.29 5.17 5.02
C TYR A 60 16.07 4.08 6.06
N THR A 61 15.75 2.86 5.63
CA THR A 61 15.56 1.72 6.55
C THR A 61 16.87 1.38 7.26
N ASP A 62 17.99 1.39 6.55
CA ASP A 62 19.32 1.11 7.11
C ASP A 62 19.75 2.18 8.11
N GLU A 63 19.56 3.47 7.79
CA GLU A 63 20.02 4.59 8.64
C GLU A 63 19.08 4.89 9.81
N LYS A 64 17.76 4.97 9.57
CA LYS A 64 16.77 5.36 10.59
C LYS A 64 16.20 4.16 11.34
N ARG A 65 16.63 2.93 11.00
CA ARG A 65 16.14 1.65 11.55
C ARG A 65 14.63 1.55 11.56
N TYR A 66 13.99 2.06 10.52
CA TYR A 66 12.55 2.05 10.37
C TYR A 66 12.14 1.66 8.96
N PHE A 67 11.39 0.57 8.91
CA PHE A 67 10.98 0.00 7.65
C PHE A 67 9.96 0.89 6.96
N VAL A 68 10.31 1.33 5.75
CA VAL A 68 9.39 1.98 4.81
C VAL A 68 9.42 1.18 3.52
N SER A 69 8.25 0.75 3.04
CA SER A 69 8.17 0.11 1.73
C SER A 69 8.40 1.13 0.61
N GLU A 70 8.96 0.68 -0.51
CA GLU A 70 9.10 1.49 -1.73
C GLU A 70 7.78 2.20 -2.10
N SER A 71 6.66 1.47 -2.06
CA SER A 71 5.33 2.02 -2.36
C SER A 71 4.86 3.09 -1.37
N SER A 72 5.32 3.04 -0.12
CA SER A 72 4.97 4.05 0.89
C SER A 72 5.84 5.29 0.73
N ALA A 73 7.14 5.12 0.47
CA ALA A 73 8.02 6.22 0.11
C ALA A 73 7.52 6.95 -1.15
N TYR A 74 7.16 6.19 -2.21
CA TYR A 74 6.57 6.75 -3.43
C TYR A 74 5.33 7.61 -3.13
N ARG A 75 4.40 7.09 -2.33
CA ARG A 75 3.15 7.81 -2.00
C ARG A 75 3.42 9.08 -1.20
N ILE A 76 4.38 9.06 -0.27
CA ILE A 76 4.76 10.22 0.54
C ILE A 76 5.40 11.29 -0.36
N LEU A 77 6.37 10.90 -1.18
CA LEU A 77 7.06 11.83 -2.08
C LEU A 77 6.14 12.39 -3.17
N LYS A 78 5.23 11.57 -3.70
CA LYS A 78 4.20 12.01 -4.65
C LYS A 78 3.24 13.02 -4.02
N ALA A 79 2.85 12.81 -2.76
CA ALA A 79 1.99 13.76 -2.06
C ALA A 79 2.70 15.10 -1.77
N ALA A 80 4.03 15.08 -1.66
CA ALA A 80 4.87 16.26 -1.50
C ALA A 80 5.33 16.87 -2.84
N ASP A 81 4.82 16.36 -3.98
CA ASP A 81 5.16 16.80 -5.35
C ASP A 81 6.66 16.72 -5.69
N LEU A 82 7.39 15.81 -5.03
CA LEU A 82 8.84 15.61 -5.18
C LEU A 82 9.20 14.57 -6.27
N ILE A 83 8.21 14.01 -6.98
CA ILE A 83 8.42 13.05 -8.06
C ILE A 83 7.82 13.62 -9.35
N THR A 84 8.68 14.13 -10.24
CA THR A 84 8.30 14.69 -11.54
C THR A 84 8.06 13.63 -12.62
N ALA A 85 8.63 12.44 -12.46
CA ALA A 85 8.31 11.27 -13.30
C ALA A 85 8.63 9.98 -12.53
N PRO A 86 7.80 8.92 -12.65
CA PRO A 86 8.14 7.63 -12.09
C PRO A 86 9.36 7.04 -12.80
N ASP A 87 10.50 7.02 -12.13
CA ASP A 87 11.70 6.29 -12.57
C ASP A 87 11.66 4.86 -12.03
N TYR A 88 10.65 4.09 -12.45
CA TYR A 88 10.60 2.65 -12.19
C TYR A 88 10.58 1.87 -13.49
N VAL A 89 11.41 0.83 -13.56
CA VAL A 89 11.42 -0.11 -14.68
C VAL A 89 10.20 -1.01 -14.54
N VAL A 90 9.18 -0.80 -15.38
CA VAL A 90 8.06 -1.75 -15.51
C VAL A 90 8.63 -3.04 -16.10
N ILE A 91 8.82 -4.06 -15.27
CA ILE A 91 8.99 -5.42 -15.77
C ILE A 91 7.63 -5.86 -16.30
N LYS A 92 7.45 -5.77 -17.62
CA LYS A 92 6.23 -6.29 -18.26
C LYS A 92 6.25 -7.80 -18.15
N ALA A 93 5.20 -8.37 -17.56
CA ALA A 93 4.93 -9.78 -17.70
C ALA A 93 4.70 -10.10 -19.18
N ALA A 94 5.20 -11.25 -19.64
CA ALA A 94 4.79 -11.79 -20.92
C ALA A 94 3.33 -12.27 -20.80
N ASP A 95 2.56 -12.18 -21.88
CA ASP A 95 1.17 -12.67 -21.91
C ASP A 95 1.08 -14.18 -21.66
N GLU A 96 2.19 -14.90 -21.86
CA GLU A 96 2.28 -16.34 -21.66
C GLU A 96 3.58 -16.73 -20.95
N PHE A 97 3.52 -17.80 -20.16
CA PHE A 97 4.71 -18.44 -19.60
C PHE A 97 5.59 -18.99 -20.73
N LYS A 98 6.91 -18.81 -20.61
CA LYS A 98 7.88 -19.40 -21.55
C LYS A 98 7.76 -20.92 -21.59
N ASP A 99 7.62 -21.52 -20.42
CA ASP A 99 7.44 -22.96 -20.24
C ASP A 99 6.02 -23.21 -19.76
N LYS A 100 5.16 -23.70 -20.66
CA LYS A 100 3.78 -24.06 -20.33
C LYS A 100 3.78 -25.46 -19.72
N THR A 101 3.11 -25.61 -18.57
CA THR A 101 2.88 -26.93 -17.98
C THR A 101 1.83 -27.68 -18.80
N ALA A 102 2.13 -28.90 -19.22
CA ALA A 102 1.22 -29.77 -19.97
C ALA A 102 0.32 -30.64 -19.06
N ALA A 103 0.65 -30.76 -17.78
CA ALA A 103 -0.09 -31.52 -16.78
C ALA A 103 -0.16 -30.79 -15.43
N ILE A 104 -1.13 -31.21 -14.61
CA ILE A 104 -1.36 -30.69 -13.27
C ILE A 104 -0.13 -31.02 -12.39
N ASN A 105 0.44 -30.02 -11.73
CA ASN A 105 1.60 -30.12 -10.82
C ASN A 105 2.97 -30.43 -11.46
N GLU A 106 3.17 -30.20 -12.76
CA GLU A 106 4.48 -30.46 -13.40
C GLU A 106 5.66 -29.74 -12.74
N MET A 107 5.50 -28.47 -12.31
CA MET A 107 6.57 -27.74 -11.61
C MET A 107 6.94 -28.35 -10.24
N LEU A 108 6.03 -29.10 -9.60
CA LEU A 108 6.28 -29.76 -8.33
C LEU A 108 7.01 -31.10 -8.52
N LEU A 109 6.78 -31.75 -9.66
CA LEU A 109 7.30 -33.08 -9.99
C LEU A 109 8.64 -33.04 -10.76
N SER A 110 9.00 -31.93 -11.41
CA SER A 110 10.23 -31.83 -12.20
C SER A 110 11.51 -31.63 -11.38
N GLY A 111 11.43 -31.71 -10.05
CA GLY A 111 12.54 -31.55 -9.11
C GLY A 111 12.87 -32.79 -8.28
N MET A 112 12.32 -33.97 -8.63
CA MET A 112 12.69 -35.28 -8.06
C MET A 112 13.50 -36.09 -9.07
#